data_AF-A0A9W9R2H7-F1
#
_entry.id   AF-A0A9W9R2H7-F1
#
_cell.length_a   1.000
_cell.length_b   1.000
_cell.length_c   1.000
_cell.angle_alpha   90.00
_cell.angle_beta   90.00
_cell.angle_gamma   90.00
#
_symmetry.space_group_name_H-M   'P 1'
#
loop_
_entity.id
_entity.type
_entity.pdbx_description
1 polymer ?
#
loop_
_entity_poly.entity_id
_entity_poly.type
_entity_poly.pdbx_seq_one_letter_code
_entity_poly.pdbx_strand_id
1 'polypeptide(L)'
;MSRHIGKSGLAERLASHPCHPCKSRKRRCGKELPGYESSRIEPPKGPPPHQSIGQDVTQNNFPATYFLDRQLFNHCQISIQKPQIAASLGVFDCLKNDESVHSVAGQFFQTIHLWLPILSRSKFYGLILHQQVQKEADLRLLVTSMHILLPQQCETGQPRQATYLSLKRQLLSLEQAGVLTITVLQAMILIAFYELGHGIYPAAFLTVGICARYAVALGLNNDIFLWDNTDSSRAAMEEKHRAWWAVVILER
;
A
#
# COMPACT_ATOMS: atom_id res chain seq x y z
N MET A 1 -40.95 -51.81 31.49
CA MET A 1 -42.00 -51.51 30.50
C MET A 1 -42.74 -50.29 31.02
N SER A 2 -42.87 -49.12 30.39
CA SER A 2 -42.61 -48.70 29.02
C SER A 2 -42.23 -47.22 29.00
N ARG A 3 -41.40 -46.85 28.01
CA ARG A 3 -40.94 -45.50 27.71
C ARG A 3 -42.08 -44.68 27.08
N HIS A 4 -42.24 -43.44 27.50
CA HIS A 4 -42.78 -42.37 26.66
C HIS A 4 -41.85 -41.15 26.78
N ILE A 5 -40.89 -41.06 25.86
CA ILE A 5 -40.12 -39.84 25.62
C ILE A 5 -40.89 -39.09 24.54
N GLY A 6 -41.49 -37.96 24.90
CA GLY A 6 -42.05 -37.01 23.97
C GLY A 6 -40.95 -36.46 23.06
N LYS A 7 -41.06 -36.71 21.76
CA LYS A 7 -40.27 -36.05 20.73
C LYS A 7 -40.85 -34.66 20.51
N SER A 8 -40.22 -33.63 21.07
CA SER A 8 -40.50 -32.24 20.70
C SER A 8 -39.19 -31.48 20.60
N GLY A 9 -38.72 -31.23 19.39
CA GLY A 9 -37.57 -30.36 19.14
C GLY A 9 -36.71 -30.84 17.98
N LEU A 10 -37.18 -30.66 16.73
CA LEU A 10 -36.36 -30.65 15.50
C LEU A 10 -37.23 -30.32 14.27
N ALA A 11 -38.11 -29.32 14.41
CA ALA A 11 -38.71 -28.67 13.26
C ALA A 11 -38.09 -27.26 13.16
N GLU A 12 -37.81 -26.82 11.93
CA GLU A 12 -37.38 -25.46 11.53
C GLU A 12 -35.87 -25.17 11.43
N ARG A 13 -35.20 -25.80 10.45
CA ARG A 13 -34.04 -25.21 9.74
C ARG A 13 -33.96 -25.61 8.26
N LEU A 14 -35.09 -25.60 7.56
CA LEU A 14 -35.12 -25.86 6.11
C LEU A 14 -35.31 -24.56 5.32
N ALA A 15 -34.48 -24.35 4.30
CA ALA A 15 -34.62 -23.24 3.37
C ALA A 15 -35.88 -23.43 2.50
N SER A 16 -36.58 -22.33 2.22
CA SER A 16 -37.78 -22.34 1.36
C SER A 16 -37.45 -22.80 -0.08
N HIS A 17 -36.26 -22.48 -0.59
CA HIS A 17 -35.81 -22.81 -1.94
C HIS A 17 -34.57 -23.73 -1.97
N PRO A 18 -34.44 -24.61 -2.99
CA PRO A 18 -33.24 -25.42 -3.19
C PRO A 18 -32.03 -24.54 -3.49
N CYS A 19 -30.83 -24.94 -3.04
CA CYS A 19 -29.61 -24.20 -3.31
C CYS A 19 -29.31 -24.13 -4.82
N HIS A 20 -28.63 -23.06 -5.25
CA HIS A 20 -28.32 -22.80 -6.66
C HIS A 20 -27.65 -23.98 -7.40
N PRO A 21 -26.69 -24.71 -6.79
CA PRO A 21 -26.06 -25.88 -7.43
C PRO A 21 -27.02 -27.06 -7.64
N CYS A 22 -27.93 -27.33 -6.70
CA CYS A 22 -28.92 -28.40 -6.84
C CYS A 22 -29.98 -28.03 -7.88
N LYS A 23 -30.38 -26.75 -7.92
CA LYS A 23 -31.30 -26.21 -8.93
C LYS A 23 -30.70 -26.33 -10.34
N SER A 24 -29.43 -25.97 -10.54
CA SER A 24 -28.77 -26.04 -11.85
C SER A 24 -28.55 -27.48 -12.34
N ARG A 25 -28.31 -28.43 -11.42
CA ARG A 25 -28.05 -29.84 -11.75
C ARG A 25 -29.29 -30.74 -11.73
N LYS A 26 -30.49 -30.19 -11.55
CA LYS A 26 -31.77 -30.93 -11.42
C LYS A 26 -31.72 -32.09 -10.40
N ARG A 27 -30.96 -31.93 -9.31
CA ARG A 27 -30.84 -32.95 -8.24
C ARG A 27 -31.72 -32.59 -7.05
N ARG A 28 -32.17 -33.62 -6.32
CA ARG A 28 -32.95 -33.44 -5.09
C ARG A 28 -32.08 -32.72 -4.04
N CYS A 29 -32.56 -31.59 -3.51
CA CYS A 29 -31.88 -30.81 -2.49
C CYS A 29 -32.50 -31.11 -1.12
N GLY A 30 -31.66 -31.41 -0.12
CA GLY A 30 -32.12 -31.60 1.26
C GLY A 30 -32.67 -30.33 1.92
N LYS A 31 -32.44 -29.15 1.31
CA LYS A 31 -32.83 -27.82 1.83
C LYS A 31 -32.33 -27.49 3.23
N GLU A 32 -31.45 -28.32 3.79
CA GLU A 32 -30.79 -28.04 5.05
C GLU A 32 -29.92 -26.80 4.88
N LEU A 33 -30.18 -25.79 5.70
CA LEU A 33 -29.27 -24.65 5.79
C LEU A 33 -27.93 -25.17 6.35
N PRO A 34 -26.78 -24.78 5.78
CA PRO A 34 -25.49 -25.14 6.36
C PRO A 34 -25.48 -24.70 7.82
N GLY A 35 -25.37 -25.67 8.72
CA GLY A 35 -25.14 -25.40 10.13
C GLY A 35 -23.77 -24.76 10.25
N TYR A 36 -23.72 -23.43 10.28
CA TYR A 36 -22.58 -22.78 10.92
C TYR A 36 -22.74 -23.11 12.41
N GLU A 37 -22.05 -24.18 12.84
CA GLU A 37 -21.64 -24.28 14.24
C GLU A 37 -20.70 -23.11 14.48
N SER A 38 -21.30 -21.96 14.80
CA SER A 38 -20.63 -20.97 15.62
C SER A 38 -20.36 -21.71 16.92
N SER A 39 -19.17 -22.31 17.04
CA SER A 39 -18.59 -22.54 18.35
C SER A 39 -18.76 -21.21 19.06
N ARG A 40 -19.68 -21.15 20.03
CA ARG A 40 -19.76 -20.03 20.95
C ARG A 40 -18.40 -20.02 21.64
N ILE A 41 -17.47 -19.25 21.11
CA ILE A 41 -16.44 -18.66 21.94
C ILE A 41 -17.25 -17.75 22.84
N GLU A 42 -17.58 -18.23 24.04
CA GLU A 42 -18.05 -17.35 25.09
C GLU A 42 -17.04 -16.20 25.16
N PRO A 43 -17.48 -14.93 25.05
CA PRO A 43 -16.55 -13.83 25.26
C PRO A 43 -15.95 -14.01 26.65
N PRO A 44 -14.62 -13.96 26.82
CA PRO A 44 -14.02 -14.06 28.14
C PRO A 44 -14.67 -13.01 29.04
N LYS A 45 -15.26 -13.48 30.15
CA LYS A 45 -15.84 -12.61 31.17
C LYS A 45 -14.70 -11.85 31.84
N GLY A 46 -14.60 -10.57 31.50
CA GLY A 46 -13.69 -9.62 32.12
C GLY A 46 -12.65 -9.08 31.13
N PRO A 47 -12.37 -7.76 31.14
CA PRO A 47 -11.23 -7.24 30.40
C PRO A 47 -9.97 -7.90 30.98
N PRO A 48 -9.09 -8.50 30.15
CA PRO A 48 -7.75 -8.81 30.61
C PRO A 48 -7.11 -7.51 31.12
N PRO A 49 -6.25 -7.55 32.16
CA PRO A 49 -5.50 -6.36 32.55
C PRO A 49 -4.76 -5.87 31.31
N HIS A 50 -5.12 -4.68 30.83
CA HIS A 50 -4.35 -3.95 29.85
C HIS A 50 -2.98 -3.68 30.47
N GLN A 51 -2.05 -4.63 30.33
CA GLN A 51 -0.66 -4.28 30.21
C GLN A 51 -0.57 -3.55 28.88
N SER A 52 -0.74 -2.23 28.96
CA SER A 52 -0.40 -1.29 27.91
C SER A 52 1.10 -1.41 27.65
N ILE A 53 1.48 -2.40 26.84
CA ILE A 53 2.63 -2.26 25.97
C ILE A 53 2.19 -1.16 25.00
N GLY A 54 2.50 0.08 25.35
CA GLY A 54 2.26 1.26 24.53
C GLY A 54 3.08 1.15 23.26
N GLN A 55 2.55 0.45 22.27
CA GLN A 55 2.88 0.71 20.88
C GLN A 55 1.74 1.57 20.35
N ASP A 56 2.06 2.81 19.97
CA ASP A 56 1.16 3.66 19.20
C ASP A 56 0.76 2.91 17.93
N VAL A 57 -0.38 2.21 17.98
CA VAL A 57 -0.94 1.56 16.80
C VAL A 57 -1.45 2.70 15.92
N THR A 58 -0.74 2.97 14.82
CA THR A 58 -1.20 3.89 13.78
C THR A 58 -2.55 3.40 13.26
N GLN A 59 -3.63 4.10 13.64
CA GLN A 59 -4.98 3.71 13.25
C GLN A 59 -5.18 4.00 11.75
N ASN A 60 -5.37 2.95 10.96
CA ASN A 60 -5.66 3.05 9.54
C ASN A 60 -7.12 3.42 9.32
N ASN A 61 -7.37 4.67 8.92
CA ASN A 61 -8.72 5.18 8.60
C ASN A 61 -9.01 5.17 7.09
N PHE A 62 -8.31 4.33 6.32
CA PHE A 62 -8.53 4.26 4.87
C PHE A 62 -9.91 3.66 4.54
N PRO A 63 -10.71 4.33 3.70
CA PRO A 63 -12.06 3.87 3.39
C PRO A 63 -12.03 2.61 2.53
N ALA A 64 -12.42 1.46 3.10
CA ALA A 64 -12.43 0.17 2.39
C ALA A 64 -13.32 0.17 1.13
N THR A 65 -14.35 1.02 1.09
CA THR A 65 -15.20 1.24 -0.09
C THR A 65 -14.39 1.63 -1.32
N TYR A 66 -13.25 2.29 -1.17
CA TYR A 66 -12.36 2.62 -2.28
C TYR A 66 -11.90 1.40 -3.09
N PHE A 67 -11.72 0.26 -2.42
CA PHE A 67 -11.33 -1.01 -3.04
C PHE A 67 -12.52 -1.93 -3.33
N LEU A 68 -13.51 -1.96 -2.45
CA LEU A 68 -14.65 -2.87 -2.56
C LEU A 68 -15.71 -2.39 -3.57
N ASP A 69 -15.97 -1.08 -3.61
CA ASP A 69 -16.97 -0.47 -4.48
C ASP A 69 -16.57 0.98 -4.85
N ARG A 70 -15.84 1.12 -5.95
CA ARG A 70 -15.40 2.43 -6.44
C ARG A 70 -16.55 3.33 -6.89
N GLN A 71 -17.68 2.76 -7.33
CA GLN A 71 -18.84 3.55 -7.74
C GLN A 71 -19.48 4.21 -6.51
N LEU A 72 -19.67 3.45 -5.43
CA LEU A 72 -20.18 3.98 -4.16
C LEU A 72 -19.23 5.02 -3.57
N PHE A 73 -17.92 4.75 -3.56
CA PHE A 73 -16.92 5.70 -3.08
C PHE A 73 -17.01 7.05 -3.81
N ASN A 74 -17.10 7.02 -5.14
CA ASN A 74 -17.22 8.22 -5.97
C ASN A 74 -18.58 8.92 -5.76
N HIS A 75 -19.67 8.16 -5.68
CA HIS A 75 -21.02 8.70 -5.51
C HIS A 75 -21.18 9.41 -4.15
N CYS A 76 -20.63 8.82 -3.09
CA CYS A 76 -20.65 9.40 -1.74
C CYS A 76 -19.59 10.47 -1.51
N GLN A 77 -18.77 10.82 -2.52
CA GLN A 77 -17.70 11.82 -2.43
C GLN A 77 -16.78 11.62 -1.23
N ILE A 78 -16.48 10.36 -0.90
CA ILE A 78 -15.64 10.03 0.25
C ILE A 78 -14.21 10.53 -0.03
N SER A 79 -13.60 11.25 0.91
CA SER A 79 -12.21 11.71 0.78
C SER A 79 -11.23 10.71 1.41
N ILE A 80 -10.09 10.50 0.75
CA ILE A 80 -8.95 9.80 1.36
C ILE A 80 -8.13 10.84 2.12
N GLN A 81 -8.13 10.73 3.44
CA GLN A 81 -7.30 11.56 4.31
C GLN A 81 -5.87 10.98 4.31
N LYS A 82 -4.85 11.84 4.08
CA LYS A 82 -3.45 11.42 4.21
C LYS A 82 -3.15 11.23 5.71
N PRO A 83 -2.84 10.00 6.17
CA PRO A 83 -2.58 9.74 7.58
C PRO A 83 -1.30 10.47 8.02
N GLN A 84 -1.33 11.03 9.23
CA GLN A 84 -0.16 11.64 9.86
C GLN A 84 0.66 10.55 10.52
N ILE A 85 1.80 10.21 9.92
CA ILE A 85 2.68 9.16 10.43
C ILE A 85 3.85 9.84 11.12
N ALA A 86 3.97 9.61 12.43
CA ALA A 86 5.14 10.03 13.19
C ALA A 86 6.39 9.48 12.49
N ALA A 87 7.39 10.34 12.27
CA ALA A 87 8.62 9.93 11.63
C ALA A 87 9.25 8.79 12.45
N SER A 88 9.17 7.55 11.94
CA SER A 88 9.83 6.42 12.60
C SER A 88 11.32 6.75 12.72
N LEU A 89 11.86 6.68 13.95
CA LEU A 89 13.22 7.02 14.39
C LEU A 89 14.35 6.13 13.80
N GLY A 90 14.20 5.68 12.56
CA GLY A 90 15.21 4.94 11.80
C GLY A 90 15.67 5.67 10.53
N VAL A 91 15.44 6.99 10.45
CA VAL A 91 15.89 7.82 9.33
C VAL A 91 17.40 7.91 9.38
N PHE A 92 18.05 7.58 8.26
CA PHE A 92 19.49 7.71 8.09
C PHE A 92 19.98 9.07 8.58
N ASP A 93 21.06 9.08 9.34
CA ASP A 93 21.74 10.31 9.75
C ASP A 93 22.06 11.21 8.56
N CYS A 94 22.25 10.62 7.37
CA CYS A 94 22.54 11.31 6.12
C CYS A 94 21.34 12.03 5.48
N LEU A 95 20.12 11.97 6.02
CA LEU A 95 18.95 12.70 5.50
C LEU A 95 18.34 13.68 6.51
N LYS A 96 19.06 13.96 7.60
CA LYS A 96 18.61 14.88 8.67
C LYS A 96 18.59 16.35 8.23
N ASN A 97 19.40 16.72 7.24
CA ASN A 97 19.60 18.11 6.84
C ASN A 97 19.10 18.37 5.42
N ASP A 98 18.52 19.55 5.17
CA ASP A 98 18.03 19.91 3.83
C ASP A 98 19.14 19.94 2.78
N GLU A 99 20.39 20.25 3.15
CA GLU A 99 21.55 20.19 2.25
C GLU A 99 21.82 18.77 1.73
N SER A 100 21.69 17.77 2.61
CA SER A 100 21.88 16.37 2.24
C SER A 100 20.79 15.87 1.29
N VAL A 101 19.54 16.31 1.53
CA VAL A 101 18.42 16.05 0.63
C VAL A 101 18.64 16.71 -0.73
N HIS A 102 19.10 17.96 -0.77
CA HIS A 102 19.44 18.66 -2.01
C HIS A 102 20.56 17.96 -2.79
N SER A 103 21.60 17.48 -2.09
CA SER A 103 22.71 16.75 -2.71
C SER A 103 22.23 15.44 -3.36
N VAL A 104 21.46 14.63 -2.62
CA VAL A 104 20.85 13.40 -3.15
C VAL A 104 19.96 13.70 -4.35
N ALA A 105 19.11 14.72 -4.25
CA ALA A 105 18.25 15.16 -5.35
C ALA A 105 19.05 15.56 -6.59
N GLY A 106 20.11 16.37 -6.42
CA GLY A 106 20.97 16.82 -7.49
C GLY A 106 21.62 15.66 -8.24
N GLN A 107 22.21 14.72 -7.51
CA GLN A 107 22.82 13.53 -8.11
C GLN A 107 21.79 12.64 -8.80
N PHE A 108 20.63 12.42 -8.17
CA PHE A 108 19.54 11.64 -8.76
C PHE A 108 19.08 12.22 -10.10
N PHE A 109 18.82 13.54 -10.15
CA PHE A 109 18.35 14.22 -11.36
C PHE A 109 19.42 14.29 -12.46
N GLN A 110 20.70 14.20 -12.12
CA GLN A 110 21.81 14.16 -13.07
C GLN A 110 22.16 12.76 -13.56
N THR A 111 21.69 11.69 -12.90
CA THR A 111 22.09 10.31 -13.19
C THR A 111 20.89 9.43 -13.51
N ILE A 112 20.18 8.98 -12.48
CA ILE A 112 19.08 8.00 -12.56
C ILE A 112 17.90 8.56 -13.35
N HIS A 113 17.57 9.83 -13.14
CA HIS A 113 16.43 10.46 -13.78
C HIS A 113 16.51 10.49 -15.31
N LEU A 114 17.72 10.43 -15.89
CA LEU A 114 17.91 10.47 -17.34
C LEU A 114 17.34 9.23 -18.04
N TRP A 115 17.38 8.08 -17.39
CA TRP A 115 16.86 6.80 -17.92
C TRP A 115 15.61 6.30 -17.18
N LEU A 116 15.27 6.90 -16.04
CA LEU A 116 14.04 6.63 -15.29
C LEU A 116 13.33 7.94 -14.85
N PRO A 117 12.68 8.65 -15.78
CA PRO A 117 12.18 10.00 -15.54
C PRO A 117 10.81 10.05 -14.84
N ILE A 118 10.64 9.33 -13.72
CA ILE A 118 9.33 9.16 -13.04
C ILE A 118 8.90 10.34 -12.14
N LEU A 119 9.69 11.41 -12.05
CA LEU A 119 9.51 12.54 -11.13
C LEU A 119 9.67 13.89 -11.84
N SER A 120 8.89 14.90 -11.48
CA SER A 120 9.10 16.27 -11.93
C SER A 120 10.17 16.97 -11.08
N ARG A 121 11.24 17.42 -11.73
CA ARG A 121 12.34 18.15 -11.08
C ARG A 121 11.84 19.43 -10.40
N SER A 122 11.05 20.25 -11.11
CA SER A 122 10.54 21.52 -10.58
C SER A 122 9.67 21.31 -9.34
N LYS A 123 8.73 20.35 -9.41
CA LYS A 123 7.86 19.98 -8.28
C LYS A 123 8.67 19.52 -7.09
N PHE A 124 9.65 18.64 -7.32
CA PHE A 124 10.46 18.07 -6.23
C PHE A 124 11.28 19.13 -5.49
N TYR A 125 11.97 20.03 -6.21
CA TYR A 125 12.70 21.12 -5.57
C TYR A 125 11.77 22.08 -4.82
N GLY A 126 10.55 22.33 -5.33
CA GLY A 126 9.52 23.06 -4.59
C GLY A 126 9.14 22.41 -3.25
N LEU A 127 9.12 21.07 -3.17
CA LEU A 127 8.85 20.34 -1.93
C LEU A 127 10.02 20.46 -0.93
N ILE A 128 11.26 20.47 -1.41
CA ILE A 128 12.43 20.67 -0.55
C ILE A 128 12.44 22.10 0.01
N LEU A 129 12.18 23.12 -0.82
CA LEU A 129 12.10 24.52 -0.39
C LEU A 129 11.06 24.73 0.74
N HIS A 130 9.94 24.01 0.70
CA HIS A 130 8.89 24.06 1.72
C HIS A 130 9.12 23.09 2.91
N GLN A 131 10.30 22.47 3.01
CA GLN A 131 10.67 21.51 4.06
C GLN A 131 9.67 20.35 4.20
N GLN A 132 9.01 19.97 3.10
CA GLN A 132 7.99 18.92 3.10
C GLN A 132 8.63 17.55 3.33
N VAL A 133 9.86 17.36 2.85
CA VAL A 133 10.60 16.11 3.04
C VAL A 133 10.74 15.76 4.52
N GLN A 134 10.98 16.72 5.40
CA GLN A 134 11.11 16.43 6.84
C GLN A 134 9.76 16.14 7.50
N LYS A 135 8.65 16.61 6.93
CA LYS A 135 7.31 16.47 7.49
C LYS A 135 6.63 15.18 7.00
N GLU A 136 6.73 14.89 5.72
CA GLU A 136 5.96 13.84 5.07
C GLU A 136 6.73 12.52 4.95
N ALA A 137 6.13 11.44 5.45
CA ALA A 137 6.78 10.12 5.50
C ALA A 137 6.99 9.48 4.11
N ASP A 138 6.10 9.73 3.16
CA ASP A 138 6.22 9.28 1.77
C ASP A 138 7.36 9.99 1.03
N LEU A 139 7.57 11.29 1.27
CA LEU A 139 8.72 12.00 0.72
C LEU A 139 10.05 11.50 1.32
N ARG A 140 10.11 11.23 2.62
CA ARG A 140 11.30 10.61 3.24
C ARG A 140 11.61 9.25 2.62
N LEU A 141 10.59 8.41 2.40
CA LEU A 141 10.75 7.13 1.73
C LEU A 141 11.33 7.33 0.32
N LEU A 142 10.79 8.28 -0.45
CA LEU A 142 11.25 8.59 -1.80
C LEU A 142 12.71 9.08 -1.83
N VAL A 143 13.09 10.01 -0.97
CA VAL A 143 14.48 10.51 -0.92
C VAL A 143 15.44 9.39 -0.50
N THR A 144 15.02 8.54 0.44
CA THR A 144 15.84 7.40 0.88
C THR A 144 16.01 6.36 -0.24
N SER A 145 14.98 6.13 -1.05
CA SER A 145 15.07 5.22 -2.20
C SER A 145 15.86 5.82 -3.37
N MET A 146 15.90 7.15 -3.52
CA MET A 146 16.89 7.80 -4.39
C MET A 146 18.31 7.55 -3.87
N HIS A 147 18.55 7.76 -2.57
CA HIS A 147 19.87 7.65 -1.96
C HIS A 147 20.50 6.26 -2.16
N ILE A 148 19.72 5.18 -1.98
CA ILE A 148 20.26 3.81 -2.10
C ILE A 148 20.69 3.43 -3.52
N LEU A 149 20.13 4.09 -4.54
CA LEU A 149 20.48 3.89 -5.94
C LEU A 149 21.73 4.66 -6.36
N LEU A 150 22.12 5.69 -5.60
CA LEU A 150 23.30 6.48 -5.92
C LEU A 150 24.60 5.69 -5.60
N PRO A 151 25.68 5.94 -6.35
CA PRO A 151 27.02 5.49 -5.97
C PRO A 151 27.33 5.97 -4.55
N GLN A 152 28.01 5.15 -3.74
CA GLN A 152 28.27 5.51 -2.35
C GLN A 152 29.02 6.85 -2.24
N GLN A 153 28.48 7.75 -1.41
CA GLN A 153 29.07 9.07 -1.11
C GLN A 153 29.35 9.25 0.39
N CYS A 154 29.08 8.24 1.25
CA CYS A 154 29.18 8.36 2.70
C CYS A 154 30.32 7.51 3.27
N GLU A 155 31.22 8.18 4.00
CA GLU A 155 32.27 7.62 4.86
C GLU A 155 31.72 6.97 6.14
N THR A 156 30.43 7.16 6.42
CA THR A 156 29.72 6.51 7.53
C THR A 156 29.43 5.06 7.16
N GLY A 157 30.16 4.13 7.76
CA GLY A 157 30.17 2.69 7.49
C GLY A 157 28.86 1.91 7.73
N GLN A 158 27.69 2.51 7.52
CA GLN A 158 26.42 1.79 7.50
C GLN A 158 26.31 0.95 6.23
N PRO A 159 26.05 -0.37 6.35
CA PRO A 159 25.96 -1.23 5.18
C PRO A 159 24.70 -0.87 4.38
N ARG A 160 24.83 -0.78 3.05
CA ARG A 160 23.73 -0.54 2.10
C ARG A 160 22.53 -1.47 2.33
N GLN A 161 22.78 -2.69 2.81
CA GLN A 161 21.76 -3.65 3.22
C GLN A 161 20.91 -3.15 4.40
N ALA A 162 21.49 -2.49 5.41
CA ALA A 162 20.73 -1.86 6.48
C ALA A 162 19.83 -0.75 5.93
N THR A 163 20.32 0.00 4.94
CA THR A 163 19.53 1.03 4.26
C THR A 163 18.29 0.46 3.59
N TYR A 164 18.51 -0.61 2.81
CA TYR A 164 17.44 -1.36 2.16
C TYR A 164 16.41 -1.93 3.16
N LEU A 165 16.86 -2.55 4.25
CA LEU A 165 15.95 -3.12 5.24
C LEU A 165 15.08 -2.06 5.93
N SER A 166 15.64 -0.89 6.23
CA SER A 166 14.85 0.23 6.76
C SER A 166 13.85 0.77 5.75
N LEU A 167 14.20 0.87 4.47
CA LEU A 167 13.26 1.23 3.40
C LEU A 167 12.05 0.29 3.37
N LYS A 168 12.28 -1.04 3.44
CA LYS A 168 11.18 -2.02 3.46
C LYS A 168 10.29 -1.86 4.71
N ARG A 169 10.87 -1.56 5.88
CA ARG A 169 10.11 -1.28 7.11
C ARG A 169 9.28 0.01 6.99
N GLN A 170 9.86 1.07 6.44
CA GLN A 170 9.16 2.33 6.20
C GLN A 170 7.99 2.13 5.23
N LEU A 171 8.22 1.41 4.12
CA LEU A 171 7.17 1.08 3.16
C LEU A 171 6.01 0.33 3.84
N LEU A 172 6.31 -0.73 4.60
CA LEU A 172 5.30 -1.47 5.36
C LEU A 172 4.53 -0.57 6.33
N SER A 173 5.21 0.36 7.00
CA SER A 173 4.57 1.32 7.91
C SER A 173 3.59 2.25 7.17
N LEU A 174 3.96 2.73 5.98
CA LEU A 174 3.07 3.54 5.13
C LEU A 174 1.85 2.73 4.65
N GLU A 175 2.06 1.48 4.25
CA GLU A 175 0.98 0.56 3.83
C GLU A 175 -0.01 0.31 4.97
N GLN A 176 0.50 0.01 6.17
CA GLN A 176 -0.32 -0.20 7.36
C GLN A 176 -1.11 1.05 7.73
N ALA A 177 -0.55 2.24 7.54
CA ALA A 177 -1.26 3.49 7.76
C ALA A 177 -2.29 3.83 6.68
N GLY A 178 -2.31 3.10 5.55
CA GLY A 178 -3.23 3.36 4.44
C GLY A 178 -2.78 4.50 3.52
N VAL A 179 -1.47 4.77 3.41
CA VAL A 179 -0.97 5.80 2.49
C VAL A 179 -1.05 5.30 1.05
N LEU A 180 -1.87 5.98 0.25
CA LEU A 180 -2.04 5.72 -1.18
C LEU A 180 -1.66 6.97 -1.99
N THR A 181 -0.39 7.14 -2.34
CA THR A 181 0.11 8.32 -3.08
C THR A 181 1.06 7.95 -4.22
N ILE A 182 1.11 8.79 -5.27
CA ILE A 182 2.05 8.60 -6.39
C ILE A 182 3.51 8.58 -5.92
N THR A 183 3.83 9.32 -4.86
CA THR A 183 5.17 9.39 -4.24
C THR A 183 5.61 8.04 -3.69
N VAL A 184 4.71 7.30 -3.02
CA VAL A 184 5.02 5.94 -2.55
C VAL A 184 5.21 5.00 -3.73
N LEU A 185 4.39 5.10 -4.78
CA LEU A 185 4.60 4.32 -6.02
C LEU A 185 5.97 4.58 -6.64
N GLN A 186 6.35 5.86 -6.79
CA GLN A 186 7.66 6.25 -7.29
C GLN A 186 8.77 5.65 -6.43
N ALA A 187 8.64 5.70 -5.09
CA ALA A 187 9.61 5.10 -4.19
C ALA A 187 9.70 3.57 -4.34
N MET A 188 8.57 2.87 -4.49
CA MET A 188 8.54 1.42 -4.72
C MET A 188 9.18 1.03 -6.05
N ILE A 189 8.99 1.81 -7.11
CA ILE A 189 9.67 1.62 -8.40
C ILE A 189 11.19 1.70 -8.20
N LEU A 190 11.69 2.70 -7.48
CA LEU A 190 13.12 2.82 -7.17
C LEU A 190 13.65 1.64 -6.33
N ILE A 191 12.87 1.15 -5.37
CA ILE A 191 13.21 -0.04 -4.57
C ILE A 191 13.26 -1.29 -5.45
N ALA A 192 12.30 -1.49 -6.36
CA ALA A 192 12.28 -2.61 -7.28
C ALA A 192 13.51 -2.61 -8.21
N PHE A 193 13.89 -1.43 -8.73
CA PHE A 193 15.12 -1.27 -9.50
C PHE A 193 16.37 -1.62 -8.70
N TYR A 194 16.43 -1.19 -7.44
CA TYR A 194 17.52 -1.55 -6.54
C TYR A 194 17.63 -3.07 -6.35
N GLU A 195 16.50 -3.72 -6.05
CA GLU A 195 16.43 -5.18 -5.85
C GLU A 195 16.85 -5.94 -7.11
N LEU A 196 16.43 -5.48 -8.30
CA LEU A 196 16.79 -6.07 -9.58
C LEU A 196 18.29 -5.90 -9.88
N GLY A 197 18.83 -4.69 -9.71
CA GLY A 197 20.24 -4.40 -9.96
C GLY A 197 21.20 -5.13 -9.01
N HIS A 198 20.73 -5.51 -7.83
CA HIS A 198 21.49 -6.29 -6.84
C HIS A 198 21.18 -7.79 -6.85
N GLY A 199 20.34 -8.30 -7.76
CA GLY A 199 20.05 -9.72 -7.89
C GLY A 199 19.18 -10.32 -6.78
N ILE A 200 18.38 -9.51 -6.08
CA ILE A 200 17.49 -9.95 -5.00
C ILE A 200 16.15 -10.43 -5.60
N TYR A 201 16.21 -11.39 -6.52
CA TYR A 201 15.11 -11.69 -7.45
C TYR A 201 13.76 -12.02 -6.81
N PRO A 202 13.63 -12.86 -5.76
CA PRO A 202 12.33 -13.11 -5.14
C PRO A 202 11.70 -11.83 -4.56
N ALA A 203 12.53 -10.93 -4.00
CA ALA A 203 12.05 -9.65 -3.51
C ALA A 203 11.66 -8.73 -4.67
N ALA A 204 12.51 -8.62 -5.69
CA ALA A 204 12.26 -7.80 -6.89
C ALA A 204 10.95 -8.20 -7.56
N PHE A 205 10.75 -9.50 -7.80
CA PHE A 205 9.53 -10.04 -8.41
C PHE A 205 8.26 -9.65 -7.63
N LEU A 206 8.30 -9.76 -6.29
CA LEU A 206 7.16 -9.36 -5.45
C LEU A 206 6.95 -7.85 -5.42
N THR A 207 8.03 -7.05 -5.29
CA THR A 207 7.93 -5.59 -5.27
C THR A 207 7.36 -5.06 -6.58
N VAL A 208 7.77 -5.61 -7.74
CA VAL A 208 7.20 -5.26 -9.05
C VAL A 208 5.70 -5.57 -9.11
N GLY A 209 5.29 -6.75 -8.62
CA GLY A 209 3.86 -7.10 -8.53
C GLY A 209 3.07 -6.16 -7.61
N ILE A 210 3.66 -5.72 -6.50
CA ILE A 210 3.08 -4.71 -5.60
C ILE A 210 2.96 -3.36 -6.33
N CYS A 211 3.99 -2.90 -7.04
CA CYS A 211 3.94 -1.68 -7.84
C CYS A 211 2.78 -1.70 -8.84
N ALA A 212 2.56 -2.81 -9.55
CA ALA A 212 1.46 -2.98 -10.49
C ALA A 212 0.10 -2.82 -9.81
N ARG A 213 -0.14 -3.53 -8.69
CA ARG A 213 -1.39 -3.43 -7.96
C ARG A 213 -1.61 -2.05 -7.34
N TYR A 214 -0.54 -1.41 -6.86
CA TYR A 214 -0.60 -0.08 -6.29
C TYR A 214 -0.90 0.99 -7.35
N ALA A 215 -0.32 0.87 -8.55
CA ALA A 215 -0.63 1.74 -9.67
C ALA A 215 -2.09 1.61 -10.13
N VAL A 216 -2.61 0.37 -10.20
CA VAL A 216 -4.04 0.11 -10.46
C VAL A 216 -4.91 0.71 -9.37
N ALA A 217 -4.54 0.57 -8.09
CA ALA A 217 -5.28 1.15 -6.98
C ALA A 217 -5.41 2.68 -7.11
N LEU A 218 -4.31 3.36 -7.49
CA LEU A 218 -4.26 4.79 -7.78
C LEU A 218 -5.04 5.21 -9.05
N GLY A 219 -5.53 4.26 -9.85
CA GLY A 219 -6.30 4.52 -11.08
C GLY A 219 -5.46 4.77 -12.34
N LEU A 220 -4.14 4.51 -12.29
CA LEU A 220 -3.22 4.81 -13.40
C LEU A 220 -3.52 3.97 -14.66
N ASN A 221 -4.18 2.83 -14.51
CA ASN A 221 -4.59 1.98 -15.63
C ASN A 221 -5.65 2.64 -16.53
N ASN A 222 -6.46 3.55 -15.98
CA ASN A 222 -7.52 4.25 -16.70
C ASN A 222 -7.06 5.65 -17.15
N ASP A 223 -6.19 6.30 -16.37
CA ASP A 223 -5.69 7.66 -16.61
C ASP A 223 -4.90 7.80 -17.94
N ILE A 224 -4.41 6.70 -18.54
CA ILE A 224 -3.70 6.72 -19.84
C ILE A 224 -4.60 7.21 -20.98
N PHE A 225 -5.91 6.97 -20.87
CA PHE A 225 -6.89 7.31 -21.91
C PHE A 225 -7.53 8.69 -21.71
N LEU A 226 -7.33 9.31 -20.54
CA LEU A 226 -7.98 10.56 -20.14
C LEU A 226 -6.94 11.67 -20.06
N TRP A 227 -6.55 12.19 -21.23
CA TRP A 227 -5.69 13.37 -21.28
C TRP A 227 -6.53 14.62 -21.01
N ASP A 228 -6.44 15.17 -19.80
CA ASP A 228 -6.94 16.51 -19.53
C ASP A 228 -5.90 17.54 -19.99
N ASN A 229 -6.31 18.45 -20.87
CA ASN A 229 -5.45 19.43 -21.53
C ASN A 229 -5.18 20.69 -20.68
N THR A 230 -5.65 20.74 -19.44
CA THR A 230 -5.39 21.88 -18.54
C THR A 230 -3.94 21.94 -18.07
N ASP A 231 -3.27 23.08 -18.24
CA ASP A 231 -1.82 23.23 -18.00
C ASP A 231 -1.37 22.88 -16.57
N SER A 232 -2.20 23.14 -15.56
CA SER A 232 -1.92 22.79 -14.16
C SER A 232 -2.00 21.29 -13.86
N SER A 233 -2.76 20.54 -14.66
CA SER A 233 -2.95 19.09 -14.53
C SER A 233 -1.89 18.29 -15.32
N ARG A 234 -1.33 18.88 -16.39
CA ARG A 234 -0.40 18.21 -17.31
C ARG A 234 0.83 17.61 -16.64
N ALA A 235 1.53 18.37 -15.80
CA ALA A 235 2.75 17.89 -15.15
C ALA A 235 2.47 16.74 -14.17
N ALA A 236 1.33 16.79 -13.46
CA ALA A 236 0.92 15.72 -12.55
C ALA A 236 0.48 14.46 -13.31
N MET A 237 -0.22 14.63 -14.43
CA MET A 237 -0.61 13.53 -15.31
C MET A 237 0.62 12.86 -15.95
N GLU A 238 1.59 13.65 -16.38
CA GLU A 238 2.83 13.15 -16.95
C GLU A 238 3.62 12.31 -15.95
N GLU A 239 3.73 12.72 -14.68
CA GLU A 239 4.35 11.90 -13.64
C GLU A 239 3.64 10.55 -13.47
N LYS A 240 2.30 10.53 -13.46
CA LYS A 240 1.51 9.30 -13.35
C LYS A 240 1.75 8.37 -14.54
N HIS A 241 1.72 8.90 -15.76
CA HIS A 241 1.96 8.12 -16.98
C HIS A 241 3.37 7.54 -17.01
N ARG A 242 4.40 8.34 -16.69
CA ARG A 242 5.78 7.89 -16.65
C ARG A 242 6.00 6.82 -15.57
N ALA A 243 5.39 6.99 -14.39
CA ALA A 243 5.41 5.97 -13.34
C ALA A 243 4.73 4.67 -13.79
N TRP A 244 3.56 4.75 -14.43
CA TRP A 244 2.88 3.58 -15.00
C TRP A 244 3.75 2.84 -16.02
N TRP A 245 4.35 3.55 -16.97
CA TRP A 245 5.24 2.95 -17.96
C TRP A 245 6.46 2.30 -17.33
N ALA A 246 7.04 2.90 -16.28
CA ALA A 246 8.13 2.29 -15.54
C ALA A 246 7.73 0.94 -14.90
N VAL A 247 6.50 0.85 -14.35
CA VAL A 247 5.98 -0.42 -13.82
C VAL A 247 5.81 -1.46 -14.93
N VAL A 248 5.23 -1.07 -16.07
CA VAL A 248 5.05 -1.96 -17.22
C VAL A 248 6.37 -2.47 -17.79
N ILE A 249 7.43 -1.65 -17.74
CA ILE A 249 8.78 -2.04 -18.16
C ILE A 249 9.39 -3.03 -17.15
N LEU A 250 9.23 -2.77 -15.84
CA LEU A 250 9.75 -3.64 -14.79
C LEU A 250 9.08 -5.03 -14.72
N GLU A 251 7.84 -5.13 -15.18
CA GLU A 251 7.08 -6.40 -15.21
C GLU A 251 7.49 -7.33 -16.38
N ARG A 252 8.08 -6.77 -17.44
CA ARG A 252 8.48 -7.52 -18.64
C ARG A 252 9.87 -8.14 -18.51
#